data_AF-A0A2V6XLK0-F1
#
_entry.id   AF-A0A2V6XLK0-F1
#
_cell.length_a   1.000
_cell.length_b   1.000
_cell.length_c   1.000
_cell.angle_alpha   90.00
_cell.angle_beta   90.00
_cell.angle_gamma   90.00
#
_symmetry.space_group_name_H-M   'P 1'
#
loop_
_entity.id
_entity.type
_entity.pdbx_description
1 polymer ?
#
loop_
_entity_poly.entity_id
_entity_poly.type
_entity_poly.pdbx_seq_one_letter_code
_entity_poly.pdbx_strand_id
1 'polypeptide(L)'
;MPILKALIAALAFGLSAPLAKLLLDVVPPLFLAGLLYLGVGVFLGLTRLVWRRRPTAGRPLTPRDRWILAAVVLAGGVLAPPLLLWGLARSPATVTALLLNLEVVFTASLAGIVFGEHLGTRVGGAAVVMALGGIALGWTPGGPGITVAAVAVVLACALWALDNNLTRLIAESDPLLIVEVKGLVAGSVNTLLALVSGQPRPAPGTIALAMALGAVSYGTSLVLFILAMRELGAARTGAYFATAPFFGAAGGLLLGEALTAGLIAAAALMAAATWLLVHERHSHRHRHAANVHSHRHVHDAHHQHAHDGREGPEPHVHPHQEGPLEHEHPHTPDIHHDHGHR
;
A
#
# COMPACT_ATOMS: atom_id res chain seq x y z
N MET A 1 5.76 6.96 16.97
CA MET A 1 5.67 5.53 16.57
C MET A 1 5.29 5.27 15.10
N PRO A 2 4.58 6.13 14.35
CA PRO A 2 4.06 5.72 13.04
C PRO A 2 5.11 5.56 11.94
N ILE A 3 6.22 6.32 12.00
CA ILE A 3 7.34 6.14 11.08
C ILE A 3 7.93 4.73 11.21
N LEU A 4 8.08 4.23 12.44
CA LEU A 4 8.55 2.87 12.69
C LEU A 4 7.58 1.83 12.09
N LYS A 5 6.27 2.04 12.20
CA LYS A 5 5.26 1.16 11.55
C LYS A 5 5.46 1.15 10.03
N ALA A 6 5.64 2.30 9.40
CA ALA A 6 5.88 2.41 7.97
C ALA A 6 7.17 1.71 7.53
N LEU A 7 8.27 1.85 8.30
CA LEU A 7 9.55 1.20 8.00
C LEU A 7 9.51 -0.33 8.20
N ILE A 8 8.83 -0.82 9.24
CA ILE A 8 8.63 -2.26 9.45
C ILE A 8 7.74 -2.83 8.33
N ALA A 9 6.68 -2.11 7.95
CA ALA A 9 5.84 -2.48 6.81
C ALA A 9 6.68 -2.57 5.52
N ALA A 10 7.55 -1.58 5.30
CA ALA A 10 8.41 -1.51 4.15
C ALA A 10 9.41 -2.67 4.10
N LEU A 11 10.03 -3.02 5.23
CA LEU A 11 10.92 -4.17 5.35
C LEU A 11 10.18 -5.48 5.06
N ALA A 12 9.02 -5.68 5.70
CA ALA A 12 8.23 -6.90 5.57
C ALA A 12 7.76 -7.12 4.12
N PHE A 13 7.26 -6.07 3.46
CA PHE A 13 6.86 -6.14 2.04
C PHE A 13 8.05 -6.22 1.10
N GLY A 14 9.13 -5.47 1.36
CA GLY A 14 10.32 -5.44 0.52
C GLY A 14 10.94 -6.84 0.38
N LEU A 15 11.11 -7.56 1.49
CA LEU A 15 11.63 -8.92 1.48
C LEU A 15 10.70 -9.96 0.82
N SER A 16 9.44 -9.60 0.53
CA SER A 16 8.50 -10.53 -0.10
C SER A 16 8.92 -10.94 -1.51
N ALA A 17 9.47 -10.03 -2.32
CA ALA A 17 9.86 -10.32 -3.70
C ALA A 17 10.96 -11.41 -3.80
N PRO A 18 12.12 -11.28 -3.13
CA PRO A 18 13.15 -12.32 -3.18
C PRO A 18 12.66 -13.65 -2.58
N LEU A 19 11.87 -13.63 -1.50
CA LEU A 19 11.32 -14.86 -0.91
C LEU A 19 10.26 -15.54 -1.79
N ALA A 20 9.39 -14.75 -2.43
CA ALA A 20 8.41 -15.25 -3.38
C ALA A 20 9.08 -15.79 -4.65
N LYS A 21 10.21 -15.20 -5.07
CA LYS A 21 11.00 -15.71 -6.20
C LYS A 21 11.41 -17.16 -6.01
N LEU A 22 11.84 -17.56 -4.81
CA LEU A 22 12.17 -18.95 -4.49
C LEU A 22 10.97 -19.91 -4.61
N LEU A 23 9.76 -19.42 -4.31
CA LEU A 23 8.53 -20.21 -4.45
C LEU A 23 8.05 -20.30 -5.89
N LEU A 24 8.38 -19.31 -6.73
CA LEU A 24 7.98 -19.28 -8.14
C LEU A 24 8.65 -20.36 -9.00
N ASP A 25 9.73 -20.99 -8.51
CA ASP A 25 10.36 -22.13 -9.18
C ASP A 25 9.47 -23.39 -9.16
N VAL A 26 8.58 -23.50 -8.18
CA VAL A 26 7.72 -24.69 -7.96
C VAL A 26 6.23 -24.36 -7.89
N VAL A 27 5.85 -23.08 -7.85
CA VAL A 27 4.47 -22.62 -7.80
C VAL A 27 4.18 -21.64 -8.96
N PRO A 28 3.15 -21.89 -9.78
CA PRO A 28 2.73 -20.94 -10.79
C PRO A 28 2.36 -19.55 -10.20
N PRO A 29 2.65 -18.44 -10.91
CA PRO A 29 2.45 -17.09 -10.37
C PRO A 29 1.04 -16.78 -9.87
N LEU A 30 0.00 -17.20 -10.61
CA LEU A 30 -1.40 -16.96 -10.22
C LEU A 30 -1.77 -17.73 -8.95
N PHE A 31 -1.34 -18.99 -8.84
CA PHE A 31 -1.55 -19.80 -7.64
C PHE A 31 -0.81 -19.19 -6.45
N LEU A 32 0.45 -18.79 -6.62
CA LEU A 32 1.23 -18.15 -5.55
C LEU A 32 0.57 -16.85 -5.07
N ALA A 33 0.07 -16.00 -5.98
CA ALA A 33 -0.67 -14.79 -5.63
C ALA A 33 -1.88 -15.12 -4.74
N GLY A 34 -2.64 -16.16 -5.10
CA GLY A 34 -3.76 -16.65 -4.30
C GLY A 34 -3.34 -17.10 -2.91
N LEU A 35 -2.28 -17.89 -2.80
CA LEU A 35 -1.79 -18.41 -1.51
C LEU A 35 -1.25 -17.33 -0.59
N LEU A 36 -0.51 -16.36 -1.12
CA LEU A 36 -0.02 -15.21 -0.34
C LEU A 36 -1.18 -14.45 0.30
N TYR A 37 -2.21 -14.10 -0.48
CA TYR A 37 -3.37 -13.36 0.03
C TYR A 37 -4.30 -14.20 0.91
N LEU A 38 -4.47 -15.49 0.61
CA LEU A 38 -5.15 -16.41 1.54
C LEU A 38 -4.44 -16.46 2.88
N GLY A 39 -3.11 -16.52 2.88
CA GLY A 39 -2.29 -16.43 4.09
C GLY A 39 -2.61 -15.20 4.92
N VAL A 40 -2.69 -14.02 4.30
CA VAL A 40 -3.12 -12.77 4.94
C VAL A 40 -4.49 -12.90 5.58
N GLY A 41 -5.49 -13.32 4.79
CA GLY A 41 -6.88 -13.40 5.24
C GLY A 41 -7.09 -14.40 6.37
N VAL A 42 -6.53 -15.60 6.23
CA VAL A 42 -6.63 -16.67 7.24
C VAL A 42 -5.91 -16.26 8.53
N PHE A 43 -4.70 -15.70 8.43
CA PHE A 43 -3.97 -15.23 9.61
C PHE A 43 -4.76 -14.18 10.39
N LEU A 44 -5.27 -13.14 9.70
CA LEU A 44 -6.06 -12.10 10.37
C LEU A 44 -7.40 -12.61 10.91
N GLY A 45 -8.08 -13.50 10.20
CA GLY A 45 -9.30 -14.15 10.66
C GLY A 45 -9.07 -15.01 11.92
N LEU A 46 -7.98 -15.77 11.96
CA LEU A 46 -7.59 -16.55 13.15
C LEU A 46 -7.25 -15.64 14.34
N THR A 47 -6.50 -14.55 14.14
CA THR A 47 -6.24 -13.60 15.23
C THR A 47 -7.53 -12.99 15.77
N ARG A 48 -8.56 -12.81 14.93
CA ARG A 48 -9.88 -12.32 15.34
C ARG A 48 -10.61 -13.30 16.23
N LEU A 49 -10.53 -14.59 15.89
CA LEU A 49 -11.14 -15.66 16.64
C LEU A 49 -10.51 -15.83 18.02
N VAL A 50 -9.19 -15.64 18.13
CA VAL A 50 -8.44 -15.75 19.39
C VAL A 50 -8.61 -14.49 20.24
N TRP A 51 -8.61 -13.30 19.64
CA TRP A 51 -8.69 -12.01 20.34
C TRP A 51 -10.08 -11.36 20.20
N ARG A 52 -11.15 -12.09 20.56
CA ARG A 52 -12.56 -11.66 20.41
C ARG A 52 -12.93 -10.35 21.11
N ARG A 53 -12.16 -9.89 22.11
CA ARG A 53 -12.42 -8.68 22.91
C ARG A 53 -11.59 -7.46 22.50
N ARG A 54 -10.97 -7.49 21.31
CA ARG A 54 -10.23 -6.32 20.82
C ARG A 54 -11.20 -5.16 20.53
N PRO A 55 -10.96 -3.95 21.09
CA PRO A 55 -11.75 -2.78 20.74
C PRO A 55 -11.68 -2.58 19.23
N THR A 56 -12.82 -2.38 18.57
CA THR A 56 -12.87 -2.04 17.15
C THR A 56 -12.08 -0.76 16.93
N ALA A 57 -10.99 -0.85 16.17
CA ALA A 57 -10.08 0.25 15.92
C ALA A 57 -10.51 1.05 14.68
N GLY A 58 -11.76 1.55 14.66
CA GLY A 58 -12.27 2.35 13.54
C GLY A 58 -13.79 2.36 13.45
N ARG A 59 -14.34 3.22 12.59
CA ARG A 59 -15.78 3.30 12.35
C ARG A 59 -16.29 2.13 11.50
N PRO A 60 -17.56 1.70 11.64
CA PRO A 60 -18.15 0.68 10.78
C PRO A 60 -18.13 1.08 9.29
N LEU A 61 -18.03 0.08 8.40
CA LEU A 61 -18.13 0.27 6.96
C LEU A 61 -19.58 0.61 6.56
N THR A 62 -19.76 1.77 5.93
CA THR A 62 -21.02 2.17 5.30
C THR A 62 -21.28 1.35 4.01
N PRO A 63 -22.50 1.39 3.44
CA PRO A 63 -22.76 0.78 2.13
C PRO A 63 -21.85 1.30 1.00
N ARG A 64 -21.50 2.60 1.03
CA ARG A 64 -20.55 3.20 0.09
C ARG A 64 -19.14 2.63 0.29
N ASP A 65 -18.69 2.50 1.53
CA ASP A 65 -17.36 1.96 1.86
C ASP A 65 -17.20 0.53 1.37
N ARG A 66 -18.28 -0.28 1.34
CA ARG A 66 -18.25 -1.65 0.80
C ARG A 66 -17.94 -1.69 -0.70
N TRP A 67 -18.45 -0.74 -1.49
CA TRP A 67 -18.14 -0.64 -2.91
C TRP A 67 -16.70 -0.18 -3.14
N ILE A 68 -16.21 0.77 -2.33
CA ILE A 68 -14.81 1.19 -2.37
C ILE A 68 -13.91 0.02 -2.01
N LEU A 69 -14.24 -0.73 -0.96
CA LEU A 69 -13.51 -1.94 -0.56
C LEU A 69 -13.51 -2.98 -1.68
N ALA A 70 -14.63 -3.20 -2.39
CA ALA A 70 -14.66 -4.12 -3.52
C ALA A 70 -13.68 -3.70 -4.64
N ALA A 71 -13.59 -2.40 -4.95
CA ALA A 71 -12.62 -1.88 -5.93
C ALA A 71 -11.16 -2.01 -5.44
N VAL A 72 -10.89 -1.73 -4.17
CA VAL A 72 -9.61 -1.97 -3.47
C VAL A 72 -9.18 -3.43 -3.61
N VAL A 73 -10.08 -4.37 -3.30
CA VAL A 73 -9.82 -5.81 -3.43
C VAL A 73 -9.56 -6.21 -4.87
N LEU A 74 -10.37 -5.70 -5.82
CA LEU A 74 -10.20 -6.03 -7.24
C LEU A 74 -8.85 -5.53 -7.78
N ALA A 75 -8.53 -4.26 -7.58
CA ALA A 75 -7.31 -3.65 -8.11
C ALA A 75 -6.06 -4.20 -7.41
N GLY A 76 -5.98 -4.04 -6.08
CA GLY A 76 -4.76 -4.32 -5.32
C GLY A 76 -4.65 -5.73 -4.78
N GLY A 77 -5.72 -6.53 -4.82
CA GLY A 77 -5.71 -7.92 -4.35
C GLY A 77 -5.83 -8.94 -5.49
N VAL A 78 -6.81 -8.77 -6.37
CA VAL A 78 -7.08 -9.74 -7.44
C VAL A 78 -6.13 -9.53 -8.61
N LEU A 79 -6.00 -8.29 -9.11
CA LEU A 79 -5.30 -8.01 -10.37
C LEU A 79 -3.79 -7.73 -10.20
N ALA A 80 -3.39 -6.89 -9.24
CA ALA A 80 -1.98 -6.49 -9.09
C ALA A 80 -1.03 -7.66 -8.73
N PRO A 81 -1.34 -8.54 -7.73
CA PRO A 81 -0.38 -9.56 -7.30
C PRO A 81 -0.03 -10.60 -8.37
N PRO A 82 -0.98 -11.16 -9.15
CA PRO A 82 -0.63 -12.04 -10.26
C PRO A 82 0.25 -11.39 -11.32
N LEU A 83 0.03 -10.11 -11.63
CA LEU A 83 0.86 -9.36 -12.58
C LEU A 83 2.28 -9.17 -12.06
N LEU A 84 2.42 -8.78 -10.77
CA LEU A 84 3.73 -8.70 -10.12
C LEU A 84 4.44 -10.04 -10.19
N LEU A 85 3.80 -11.12 -9.73
CA LEU A 85 4.45 -12.43 -9.65
C LEU A 85 4.76 -13.01 -11.03
N TRP A 86 3.95 -12.69 -12.04
CA TRP A 86 4.22 -13.08 -13.42
C TRP A 86 5.47 -12.38 -13.97
N GLY A 87 5.63 -11.09 -13.67
CA GLY A 87 6.82 -10.31 -14.00
C GLY A 87 8.05 -10.77 -13.21
N LEU A 88 7.88 -11.00 -11.91
CA LEU A 88 8.91 -11.52 -11.02
C LEU A 88 9.41 -12.90 -11.46
N ALA A 89 8.53 -13.79 -11.92
CA ALA A 89 8.95 -15.09 -12.44
C ALA A 89 9.89 -14.98 -13.67
N ARG A 90 9.82 -13.86 -14.40
CA ARG A 90 10.51 -13.63 -15.68
C ARG A 90 11.60 -12.57 -15.62
N SER A 91 11.93 -12.08 -14.44
CA SER A 91 12.97 -11.07 -14.26
C SER A 91 13.70 -11.25 -12.92
N PRO A 92 14.88 -10.64 -12.74
CA PRO A 92 15.56 -10.64 -11.45
C PRO A 92 14.69 -10.01 -10.35
N ALA A 93 14.77 -10.55 -9.14
CA ALA A 93 14.12 -10.00 -7.95
C ALA A 93 14.62 -8.59 -7.64
N THR A 94 15.91 -8.30 -7.86
CA THR A 94 16.52 -6.97 -7.74
C THR A 94 15.84 -5.93 -8.63
N VAL A 95 15.66 -6.25 -9.91
CA VAL A 95 15.01 -5.37 -10.89
C VAL A 95 13.52 -5.22 -10.58
N THR A 96 12.82 -6.32 -10.31
CA THR A 96 11.39 -6.27 -9.96
C THR A 96 11.15 -5.45 -8.70
N ALA A 97 11.96 -5.65 -7.66
CA ALA A 97 11.82 -4.94 -6.40
C ALA A 97 11.98 -3.43 -6.62
N LEU A 98 13.03 -2.97 -7.31
CA LEU A 98 13.23 -1.55 -7.56
C LEU A 98 12.14 -0.93 -8.45
N LEU A 99 11.61 -1.66 -9.43
CA LEU A 99 10.48 -1.17 -10.26
C LEU A 99 9.23 -0.86 -9.42
N LEU A 100 9.04 -1.51 -8.27
CA LEU A 100 7.93 -1.20 -7.35
C LEU A 100 7.98 0.23 -6.81
N ASN A 101 9.12 0.93 -6.84
CA ASN A 101 9.17 2.35 -6.48
C ASN A 101 8.30 3.24 -7.38
N LEU A 102 7.94 2.78 -8.58
CA LEU A 102 7.03 3.51 -9.48
C LEU A 102 5.60 3.59 -8.93
N GLU A 103 5.19 2.70 -8.02
CA GLU A 103 3.89 2.75 -7.36
C GLU A 103 3.68 4.10 -6.65
N VAL A 104 4.69 4.62 -5.97
CA VAL A 104 4.60 5.89 -5.25
C VAL A 104 4.41 7.06 -6.21
N VAL A 105 5.04 7.02 -7.38
CA VAL A 105 4.85 8.02 -8.44
C VAL A 105 3.42 7.97 -8.95
N PHE A 106 2.94 6.77 -9.32
CA PHE A 106 1.57 6.62 -9.80
C PHE A 106 0.54 7.00 -8.73
N THR A 107 0.81 6.70 -7.47
CA THR A 107 -0.06 7.07 -6.35
C THR A 107 -0.19 8.58 -6.25
N ALA A 108 0.93 9.31 -6.30
CA ALA A 108 0.94 10.77 -6.26
C ALA A 108 0.32 11.39 -7.53
N SER A 109 0.63 10.86 -8.71
CA SER A 109 0.03 11.35 -9.97
C SER A 109 -1.49 11.16 -9.99
N LEU A 110 -1.98 10.00 -9.52
CA LEU A 110 -3.42 9.73 -9.45
C LEU A 110 -4.09 10.64 -8.42
N ALA A 111 -3.45 10.89 -7.27
CA ALA A 111 -3.92 11.85 -6.27
C ALA A 111 -4.10 13.26 -6.88
N GLY A 112 -3.09 13.75 -7.61
CA GLY A 112 -3.17 15.06 -8.25
C GLY A 112 -4.21 15.16 -9.37
N ILE A 113 -4.32 14.13 -10.21
CA ILE A 113 -5.22 14.17 -11.39
C ILE A 113 -6.68 13.91 -11.01
N VAL A 114 -6.94 12.89 -10.18
CA VAL A 114 -8.30 12.43 -9.88
C VAL A 114 -8.88 13.11 -8.66
N PHE A 115 -8.06 13.37 -7.64
CA PHE A 115 -8.51 13.98 -6.38
C PHE A 115 -8.19 15.47 -6.31
N GLY A 116 -7.55 16.04 -7.35
CA GLY A 116 -7.24 17.47 -7.42
C GLY A 116 -6.21 17.93 -6.37
N GLU A 117 -5.44 17.00 -5.80
CA GLU A 117 -4.47 17.32 -4.76
C GLU A 117 -3.30 18.14 -5.33
N HIS A 118 -2.91 19.21 -4.64
CA HIS A 118 -1.81 20.03 -5.10
C HIS A 118 -0.47 19.30 -4.90
N LEU A 119 0.16 18.92 -6.01
CA LEU A 119 1.48 18.29 -5.99
C LEU A 119 2.56 19.35 -5.87
N GLY A 120 3.30 19.32 -4.76
CA GLY A 120 4.44 20.21 -4.58
C GLY A 120 5.54 19.96 -5.62
N THR A 121 6.34 20.98 -5.89
CA THR A 121 7.41 20.93 -6.91
C THR A 121 8.43 19.82 -6.63
N ARG A 122 8.68 19.49 -5.35
CA ARG A 122 9.56 18.37 -4.98
C ARG A 122 8.94 17.02 -5.30
N VAL A 123 7.62 16.86 -5.15
CA VAL A 123 6.90 15.62 -5.56
C VAL A 123 7.00 15.43 -7.07
N GLY A 124 6.81 16.50 -7.84
CA GLY A 124 7.00 16.47 -9.30
C GLY A 124 8.44 16.12 -9.70
N GLY A 125 9.43 16.73 -9.05
CA GLY A 125 10.85 16.40 -9.27
C GLY A 125 11.19 14.96 -8.91
N ALA A 126 10.68 14.47 -7.77
CA ALA A 126 10.86 13.08 -7.34
C ALA A 126 10.24 12.10 -8.34
N ALA A 127 9.05 12.40 -8.87
CA ALA A 127 8.39 11.59 -9.90
C ALA A 127 9.27 11.43 -11.15
N VAL A 128 9.86 12.53 -11.65
CA VAL A 128 10.77 12.50 -12.81
C VAL A 128 12.02 11.68 -12.51
N VAL A 129 12.68 11.94 -11.37
CA VAL A 129 13.91 11.21 -10.99
C VAL A 129 13.63 9.72 -10.81
N MET A 130 12.48 9.36 -10.23
CA MET A 130 12.06 7.97 -10.04
C MET A 130 11.79 7.27 -11.38
N ALA A 131 11.13 7.95 -12.32
CA ALA A 131 10.88 7.44 -13.67
C ALA A 131 12.19 7.20 -14.44
N LEU A 132 13.17 8.11 -14.33
CA LEU A 132 14.51 7.93 -14.89
C LEU A 132 15.22 6.71 -14.28
N GLY A 133 15.07 6.48 -12.98
CA GLY A 133 15.55 5.25 -12.33
C GLY A 133 14.93 3.98 -12.92
N GLY A 134 13.62 4.00 -13.19
CA GLY A 134 12.92 2.89 -13.86
C GLY A 134 13.42 2.62 -15.28
N ILE A 135 13.70 3.67 -16.05
CA ILE A 135 14.29 3.57 -17.39
C ILE A 135 15.70 2.98 -17.32
N ALA A 136 16.51 3.40 -16.34
CA ALA A 136 17.86 2.90 -16.13
C ALA A 136 17.90 1.38 -15.83
N LEU A 137 16.87 0.82 -15.18
CA LEU A 137 16.74 -0.63 -14.99
C LEU A 137 16.49 -1.39 -16.29
N GLY A 138 15.73 -0.79 -17.21
CA GLY A 138 15.43 -1.38 -18.53
C GLY A 138 16.58 -1.25 -19.53
N TRP A 139 17.60 -0.45 -19.23
CA TRP A 139 18.72 -0.21 -20.14
C TRP A 139 19.79 -1.28 -19.97
N THR A 140 19.85 -2.20 -20.93
CA THR A 140 20.97 -3.15 -21.08
C THR A 140 21.70 -2.88 -22.40
N PRO A 141 23.02 -2.57 -22.38
CA PRO A 141 23.76 -2.39 -23.62
C PRO A 141 23.69 -3.65 -24.50
N GLY A 142 23.07 -3.54 -25.67
CA GLY A 142 22.92 -4.66 -26.62
C GLY A 142 21.79 -5.65 -26.31
N GLY A 143 20.97 -5.40 -25.28
CA GLY A 143 19.81 -6.23 -24.95
C GLY A 143 18.49 -5.71 -25.54
N PRO A 144 17.43 -6.52 -25.57
CA PRO A 144 16.09 -6.02 -25.86
C PRO A 144 15.70 -4.97 -24.80
N GLY A 145 14.99 -3.91 -25.22
CA GLY A 145 14.54 -2.83 -24.33
C GLY A 145 13.54 -3.26 -23.25
N ILE A 146 12.60 -2.38 -22.89
CA ILE A 146 11.59 -2.66 -21.85
C ILE A 146 10.92 -4.02 -22.09
N THR A 147 11.07 -4.94 -21.14
CA THR A 147 10.55 -6.31 -21.26
C THR A 147 9.06 -6.36 -20.91
N VAL A 148 8.33 -7.33 -21.48
CA VAL A 148 6.92 -7.57 -21.11
C VAL A 148 6.79 -7.84 -19.59
N ALA A 149 7.79 -8.47 -18.98
CA ALA A 149 7.87 -8.65 -17.53
C ALA A 149 7.89 -7.31 -16.77
N ALA A 150 8.72 -6.35 -17.21
CA ALA A 150 8.75 -5.02 -16.62
C ALA A 150 7.41 -4.28 -16.80
N VAL A 151 6.77 -4.39 -17.96
CA VAL A 151 5.44 -3.81 -18.20
C VAL A 151 4.40 -4.38 -17.23
N ALA A 152 4.40 -5.70 -16.99
CA ALA A 152 3.49 -6.32 -16.03
C ALA A 152 3.71 -5.79 -14.60
N VAL A 153 4.96 -5.57 -14.18
CA VAL A 153 5.29 -4.98 -12.87
C VAL A 153 4.82 -3.51 -12.80
N VAL A 154 5.03 -2.73 -13.85
CA VAL A 154 4.56 -1.33 -13.95
C VAL A 154 3.02 -1.27 -13.87
N LEU A 155 2.31 -2.17 -14.54
CA LEU A 155 0.85 -2.28 -14.44
C LEU A 155 0.40 -2.68 -13.02
N ALA A 156 1.12 -3.59 -12.36
CA ALA A 156 0.86 -3.92 -10.96
C ALA A 156 1.02 -2.68 -10.05
N CYS A 157 2.06 -1.87 -10.28
CA CYS A 157 2.27 -0.60 -9.56
C CYS A 157 1.11 0.39 -9.79
N ALA A 158 0.61 0.51 -11.02
CA ALA A 158 -0.53 1.38 -11.32
C ALA A 158 -1.83 0.92 -10.65
N LEU A 159 -2.07 -0.40 -10.59
CA LEU A 159 -3.20 -0.99 -9.88
C LEU A 159 -3.09 -0.80 -8.36
N TRP A 160 -1.88 -0.94 -7.79
CA TRP A 160 -1.66 -0.63 -6.38
C TRP A 160 -1.78 0.86 -6.07
N ALA A 161 -1.37 1.73 -6.99
CA ALA A 161 -1.62 3.17 -6.84
C ALA A 161 -3.11 3.51 -6.77
N LEU A 162 -3.95 2.85 -7.58
CA LEU A 162 -5.40 2.96 -7.49
C LEU A 162 -5.93 2.42 -6.16
N ASP A 163 -5.49 1.23 -5.76
CA ASP A 163 -5.83 0.61 -4.48
C ASP A 163 -5.48 1.48 -3.27
N ASN A 164 -4.29 2.08 -3.25
CA ASN A 164 -3.86 2.99 -2.18
C ASN A 164 -4.74 4.24 -2.10
N ASN A 165 -5.01 4.87 -3.24
CA ASN A 165 -5.87 6.06 -3.30
C ASN A 165 -7.32 5.75 -2.89
N LEU A 166 -7.85 4.58 -3.25
CA LEU A 166 -9.18 4.15 -2.81
C LEU A 166 -9.19 3.75 -1.33
N THR A 167 -8.12 3.09 -0.85
CA THR A 167 -7.98 2.70 0.56
C THR A 167 -7.96 3.93 1.48
N ARG A 168 -7.36 5.04 1.03
CA ARG A 168 -7.42 6.33 1.75
C ARG A 168 -8.84 6.72 2.14
N LEU A 169 -9.81 6.54 1.24
CA LEU A 169 -11.21 6.92 1.45
C LEU A 169 -11.93 6.10 2.54
N ILE A 170 -11.41 4.91 2.85
CA ILE A 170 -11.96 4.01 3.87
C ILE A 170 -10.98 3.76 5.02
N ALA A 171 -9.88 4.53 5.10
CA ALA A 171 -8.80 4.28 6.04
C ALA A 171 -9.24 4.40 7.51
N GLU A 172 -10.30 5.16 7.82
CA GLU A 172 -10.88 5.28 9.17
C GLU A 172 -11.64 4.05 9.64
N SER A 173 -12.03 3.16 8.73
CA SER A 173 -12.62 1.87 9.07
C SER A 173 -11.55 0.89 9.52
N ASP A 174 -11.93 -0.07 10.38
CA ASP A 174 -11.00 -1.04 11.00
C ASP A 174 -9.98 -1.61 9.98
N PRO A 175 -8.67 -1.36 10.17
CA PRO A 175 -7.65 -1.70 9.20
C PRO A 175 -7.46 -3.22 9.12
N LEU A 176 -7.70 -3.94 10.23
CA LEU A 176 -7.63 -5.40 10.23
C LEU A 176 -8.75 -5.98 9.36
N LEU A 177 -9.95 -5.39 9.40
CA LEU A 177 -11.08 -5.83 8.58
C LEU A 177 -10.80 -5.60 7.08
N ILE A 178 -10.28 -4.43 6.72
CA ILE A 178 -9.95 -4.10 5.32
C ILE A 178 -8.94 -5.12 4.77
N VAL A 179 -7.87 -5.39 5.51
CA VAL A 179 -6.81 -6.31 5.08
C VAL A 179 -7.28 -7.77 5.11
N GLU A 180 -8.09 -8.17 6.09
CA GLU A 180 -8.68 -9.51 6.20
C GLU A 180 -9.58 -9.80 4.99
N VAL A 181 -10.53 -8.91 4.68
CA VAL A 181 -11.44 -9.07 3.53
C VAL A 181 -10.66 -9.09 2.23
N LYS A 182 -9.69 -8.18 2.06
CA LYS A 182 -8.81 -8.14 0.89
C LYS A 182 -8.05 -9.45 0.72
N GLY A 183 -7.45 -9.97 1.79
CA GLY A 183 -6.75 -11.25 1.80
C GLY A 183 -7.64 -12.42 1.44
N LEU A 184 -8.77 -12.59 2.15
CA LEU A 184 -9.67 -13.73 1.95
C LEU A 184 -10.29 -13.74 0.54
N VAL A 185 -10.80 -12.59 0.07
CA VAL A 185 -11.48 -12.52 -1.22
C VAL A 185 -10.46 -12.68 -2.36
N ALA A 186 -9.39 -11.88 -2.37
CA ALA A 186 -8.40 -11.97 -3.44
C ALA A 186 -7.68 -13.32 -3.45
N GLY A 187 -7.35 -13.84 -2.26
CA GLY A 187 -6.73 -15.14 -2.12
C GLY A 187 -7.63 -16.26 -2.66
N SER A 188 -8.91 -16.26 -2.29
CA SER A 188 -9.87 -17.26 -2.77
C SER A 188 -10.08 -17.16 -4.28
N VAL A 189 -10.25 -15.94 -4.81
CA VAL A 189 -10.44 -15.72 -6.25
C VAL A 189 -9.22 -16.19 -7.04
N ASN A 190 -8.01 -15.77 -6.70
CA ASN A 190 -6.81 -16.14 -7.44
C ASN A 190 -6.48 -17.64 -7.31
N THR A 191 -6.71 -18.23 -6.14
CA THR A 191 -6.55 -19.68 -5.95
C THR A 191 -7.56 -20.46 -6.79
N LEU A 192 -8.83 -20.04 -6.81
CA LEU A 192 -9.86 -20.66 -7.63
C LEU A 192 -9.55 -20.52 -9.13
N LEU A 193 -9.13 -19.34 -9.58
CA LEU A 193 -8.71 -19.11 -10.96
C LEU A 193 -7.54 -20.01 -11.34
N ALA A 194 -6.54 -20.18 -10.47
CA ALA A 194 -5.43 -21.10 -10.69
C ALA A 194 -5.90 -22.56 -10.83
N LEU A 195 -6.79 -23.01 -9.94
CA LEU A 195 -7.36 -24.35 -9.97
C LEU A 195 -8.19 -24.61 -11.23
N VAL A 196 -9.07 -23.68 -11.61
CA VAL A 196 -9.91 -23.77 -12.82
C VAL A 196 -9.07 -23.70 -14.10
N SER A 197 -7.96 -22.97 -14.07
CA SER A 197 -6.99 -22.91 -15.18
C SER A 197 -6.13 -24.18 -15.30
N GLY A 198 -6.36 -25.21 -14.47
CA GLY A 198 -5.63 -26.47 -14.52
C GLY A 198 -4.17 -26.37 -14.08
N GLN A 199 -3.80 -25.35 -13.29
CA GLN A 199 -2.43 -25.20 -12.81
C GLN A 199 -2.06 -26.33 -11.83
N PRO A 200 -0.80 -26.83 -11.87
CA PRO A 200 -0.35 -27.88 -10.97
C PRO A 200 -0.51 -27.43 -9.52
N ARG A 201 -1.07 -28.31 -8.69
CA ARG A 201 -1.26 -28.03 -7.26
C ARG A 201 0.08 -28.10 -6.54
N PRO A 202 0.48 -27.07 -5.79
CA PRO A 202 1.70 -27.13 -4.99
C PRO A 202 1.61 -28.20 -3.91
N ALA A 203 2.77 -28.71 -3.48
CA ALA A 203 2.83 -29.63 -2.35
C ALA A 203 2.29 -28.95 -1.07
N PRO A 204 1.67 -29.70 -0.12
CA PRO A 204 1.10 -29.11 1.10
C PRO A 204 2.09 -28.26 1.91
N GLY A 205 3.36 -28.66 1.98
CA GLY A 205 4.41 -27.87 2.62
C GLY A 205 4.66 -26.52 1.93
N THR A 206 4.65 -26.50 0.60
CA THR A 206 4.78 -25.26 -0.20
C THR A 206 3.56 -24.36 -0.02
N ILE A 207 2.36 -24.93 0.08
CA ILE A 207 1.14 -24.18 0.40
C ILE A 207 1.27 -23.48 1.75
N ALA A 208 1.66 -24.23 2.79
CA ALA A 208 1.84 -23.67 4.13
C ALA A 208 2.91 -22.57 4.16
N LEU A 209 4.04 -22.78 3.47
CA LEU A 209 5.12 -21.79 3.38
C LEU A 209 4.69 -20.53 2.62
N ALA A 210 3.96 -20.66 1.50
CA ALA A 210 3.42 -19.53 0.76
C ALA A 210 2.41 -18.73 1.60
N MET A 211 1.50 -19.41 2.30
CA MET A 211 0.55 -18.75 3.20
C MET A 211 1.26 -18.06 4.37
N ALA A 212 2.28 -18.69 4.97
CA ALA A 212 3.08 -18.09 6.04
C ALA A 212 3.85 -16.86 5.54
N LEU A 213 4.46 -16.94 4.36
CA LEU A 213 5.10 -15.79 3.72
C LEU A 213 4.09 -14.67 3.53
N GLY A 214 2.91 -14.96 2.98
CA GLY A 214 1.84 -13.99 2.79
C GLY A 214 1.42 -13.31 4.10
N ALA A 215 1.17 -14.09 5.15
CA ALA A 215 0.80 -13.57 6.47
C ALA A 215 1.88 -12.64 7.06
N VAL A 216 3.14 -13.08 7.05
CA VAL A 216 4.25 -12.35 7.68
C VAL A 216 4.65 -11.12 6.87
N SER A 217 4.75 -11.23 5.54
CA SER A 217 5.17 -10.12 4.67
C SER A 217 4.00 -9.20 4.31
N TYR A 218 3.09 -9.64 3.43
CA TYR A 218 1.96 -8.86 2.96
C TYR A 218 1.00 -8.47 4.10
N GLY A 219 0.64 -9.42 4.97
CA GLY A 219 -0.38 -9.19 6.01
C GLY A 219 0.08 -8.19 7.05
N THR A 220 1.25 -8.43 7.66
CA THR A 220 1.86 -7.50 8.61
C THR A 220 2.10 -6.13 7.97
N SER A 221 2.63 -6.11 6.73
CA SER A 221 2.91 -4.86 6.02
C SER A 221 1.64 -4.03 5.80
N LEU A 222 0.59 -4.63 5.21
CA LEU A 222 -0.65 -3.91 4.90
C LEU A 222 -1.30 -3.33 6.16
N VAL A 223 -1.34 -4.10 7.26
CA VAL A 223 -1.89 -3.61 8.53
C VAL A 223 -1.10 -2.44 9.07
N LEU A 224 0.24 -2.57 9.14
CA LEU A 224 1.10 -1.51 9.65
C LEU A 224 1.10 -0.28 8.75
N PHE A 225 0.99 -0.47 7.44
CA PHE A 225 0.89 0.61 6.44
C PHE A 225 -0.40 1.41 6.63
N ILE A 226 -1.57 0.76 6.76
CA ILE A 226 -2.83 1.48 7.02
C ILE A 226 -2.80 2.18 8.39
N LEU A 227 -2.23 1.54 9.42
CA LEU A 227 -2.05 2.18 10.73
C LEU A 227 -1.13 3.40 10.66
N ALA A 228 -0.04 3.33 9.90
CA ALA A 228 0.85 4.48 9.68
C ALA A 228 0.13 5.58 8.87
N MET A 229 -0.65 5.20 7.86
CA MET A 229 -1.43 6.10 7.01
C MET A 229 -2.42 6.95 7.80
N ARG A 230 -3.07 6.37 8.82
CA ARG A 230 -3.97 7.11 9.71
C ARG A 230 -3.28 8.18 10.53
N GLU A 231 -2.04 7.93 10.96
CA GLU A 231 -1.30 8.84 11.84
C GLU A 231 -0.45 9.86 11.07
N LEU A 232 0.02 9.51 9.86
CA LEU A 232 0.94 10.34 9.06
C LEU A 232 0.32 10.92 7.79
N GLY A 233 -0.84 10.41 7.37
CA GLY A 233 -1.41 10.64 6.03
C GLY A 233 -0.79 9.73 4.96
N ALA A 234 -1.52 9.56 3.84
CA ALA A 234 -1.14 8.67 2.74
C ALA A 234 0.20 9.05 2.07
N ALA A 235 0.40 10.34 1.75
CA ALA A 235 1.60 10.83 1.08
C ALA A 235 2.89 10.57 1.89
N ARG A 236 2.92 10.95 3.17
CA ARG A 236 4.08 10.71 4.05
C ARG A 236 4.32 9.23 4.31
N THR A 237 3.25 8.46 4.50
CA THR A 237 3.38 7.01 4.70
C THR A 237 3.95 6.34 3.45
N GLY A 238 3.47 6.71 2.27
CA GLY A 238 4.02 6.27 0.99
C GLY A 238 5.49 6.64 0.80
N ALA A 239 5.90 7.85 1.21
CA ALA A 239 7.29 8.27 1.14
C ALA A 239 8.24 7.40 1.99
N TYR A 240 7.85 7.05 3.22
CA TYR A 240 8.62 6.09 4.04
C TYR A 240 8.53 4.67 3.48
N PHE A 241 7.37 4.27 2.96
CA PHE A 241 7.16 2.95 2.38
C PHE A 241 7.93 2.73 1.07
N ALA A 242 8.28 3.79 0.35
CA ALA A 242 9.20 3.77 -0.80
C ALA A 242 10.60 3.24 -0.45
N THR A 243 10.90 2.97 0.82
CA THR A 243 12.10 2.22 1.20
C THR A 243 11.99 0.71 0.96
N ALA A 244 10.77 0.16 0.81
CA ALA A 244 10.51 -1.27 0.64
C ALA A 244 11.25 -1.90 -0.57
N PRO A 245 11.21 -1.28 -1.76
CA PRO A 245 11.97 -1.75 -2.92
C PRO A 245 13.46 -1.99 -2.68
N PHE A 246 14.10 -1.19 -1.83
CA PHE A 246 15.52 -1.33 -1.53
C PHE A 246 15.80 -2.56 -0.65
N PHE A 247 14.92 -2.88 0.29
CA PHE A 247 15.02 -4.13 1.05
C PHE A 247 14.83 -5.36 0.15
N GLY A 248 13.91 -5.29 -0.81
CA GLY A 248 13.73 -6.35 -1.81
C GLY A 248 14.94 -6.53 -2.71
N ALA A 249 15.54 -5.41 -3.16
CA ALA A 249 16.76 -5.45 -3.95
C ALA A 249 17.94 -6.03 -3.15
N ALA A 250 18.12 -5.61 -1.90
CA ALA A 250 19.13 -6.17 -1.01
C ALA A 250 18.93 -7.68 -0.80
N GLY A 251 17.69 -8.13 -0.59
CA GLY A 251 17.37 -9.55 -0.49
C GLY A 251 17.67 -10.33 -1.79
N GLY A 252 17.40 -9.74 -2.97
CA GLY A 252 17.77 -10.35 -4.25
C GLY A 252 19.29 -10.49 -4.42
N LEU A 253 20.07 -9.49 -4.01
CA LEU A 253 21.53 -9.58 -4.01
C LEU A 253 22.04 -10.67 -3.04
N LEU A 254 21.42 -10.82 -1.88
CA LEU A 254 21.74 -11.90 -0.93
C LEU A 254 21.44 -13.30 -1.48
N LEU A 255 20.50 -13.42 -2.42
CA LEU A 255 20.22 -14.65 -3.16
C LEU A 255 21.21 -14.90 -4.32
N GLY A 256 22.22 -14.04 -4.49
CA GLY A 256 23.27 -14.20 -5.48
C GLY A 256 22.99 -13.55 -6.83
N GLU A 257 21.98 -12.68 -6.94
CA GLU A 257 21.75 -11.91 -8.16
C GLU A 257 22.90 -10.93 -8.44
N ALA A 258 23.24 -10.76 -9.72
CA ALA A 258 24.38 -9.94 -10.12
C ALA A 258 24.13 -8.43 -9.90
N LEU A 259 25.12 -7.76 -9.32
CA LEU A 259 25.13 -6.30 -9.22
C LEU A 259 25.58 -5.70 -10.56
N THR A 260 24.67 -5.02 -11.26
CA THR A 260 24.96 -4.38 -12.56
C THR A 260 25.09 -2.86 -12.41
N ALA A 261 25.79 -2.21 -13.34
CA ALA A 261 25.90 -0.75 -13.36
C ALA A 261 24.52 -0.06 -13.49
N GLY A 262 23.61 -0.63 -14.29
CA GLY A 262 22.23 -0.15 -14.42
C GLY A 262 21.46 -0.26 -13.10
N LEU A 263 21.63 -1.36 -12.36
CA LEU A 263 21.03 -1.55 -11.04
C LEU A 263 21.54 -0.50 -10.03
N ILE A 264 22.85 -0.24 -10.01
CA ILE A 264 23.46 0.78 -9.13
C ILE A 264 22.91 2.18 -9.48
N ALA A 265 22.92 2.54 -10.77
CA ALA A 265 22.43 3.84 -11.22
C ALA A 265 20.94 4.03 -10.90
N ALA A 266 20.11 3.02 -11.15
CA ALA A 266 18.70 3.03 -10.80
C ALA A 266 18.47 3.16 -9.29
N ALA A 267 19.17 2.37 -8.48
CA ALA A 267 19.07 2.44 -7.02
C ALA A 267 19.46 3.83 -6.51
N ALA A 268 20.51 4.45 -7.05
CA ALA A 268 20.93 5.80 -6.68
C ALA A 268 19.88 6.86 -7.03
N LEU A 269 19.34 6.82 -8.26
CA LEU A 269 18.28 7.73 -8.70
C LEU A 269 17.01 7.57 -7.85
N MET A 270 16.56 6.34 -7.65
CA MET A 270 15.37 6.06 -6.85
C MET A 270 15.57 6.45 -5.38
N ALA A 271 16.76 6.26 -4.81
CA ALA A 271 17.07 6.70 -3.46
C ALA A 271 17.01 8.23 -3.33
N ALA A 272 17.52 8.96 -4.34
CA ALA A 272 17.41 10.41 -4.40
C ALA A 272 15.94 10.87 -4.49
N ALA A 273 15.12 10.19 -5.30
CA ALA A 273 13.69 10.46 -5.39
C ALA A 273 12.95 10.17 -4.06
N THR A 274 13.23 9.05 -3.41
CA THR A 274 12.69 8.73 -2.07
C THR A 274 13.11 9.78 -1.04
N TRP A 275 14.37 10.24 -1.07
CA TRP A 275 14.84 11.31 -0.20
C TRP A 275 14.07 12.61 -0.42
N LEU A 276 13.81 13.01 -1.67
CA LEU A 276 13.00 14.18 -2.00
C LEU A 276 11.57 14.07 -1.45
N LEU A 277 10.95 12.89 -1.57
CA LEU A 277 9.60 12.64 -1.06
C LEU A 277 9.53 12.70 0.48
N VAL A 278 10.51 12.12 1.17
CA VAL A 278 10.55 12.13 2.64
C VAL A 278 10.77 13.55 3.18
N HIS A 279 11.52 14.38 2.46
CA HIS A 279 11.79 15.77 2.86
C HIS A 279 10.74 16.77 2.36
N GLU A 280 9.64 16.30 1.78
CA GLU A 280 8.56 17.18 1.35
C GLU A 280 7.82 17.77 2.56
N ARG A 281 7.64 19.09 2.54
CA ARG A 281 6.90 19.83 3.57
C ARG A 281 5.60 20.35 2.97
N HIS A 282 4.51 19.61 3.18
CA HIS A 282 3.18 20.11 2.88
C HIS A 282 2.68 20.96 4.06
N SER A 283 2.97 22.26 4.05
CA SER A 283 2.27 23.25 4.88
C SER A 283 1.57 24.23 3.94
N HIS A 284 0.26 24.33 4.04
CA HIS A 284 -0.48 25.38 3.37
C HIS A 284 -1.68 25.80 4.24
N ARG A 285 -2.05 27.06 4.10
CA ARG A 285 -3.18 27.67 4.78
C ARG A 285 -4.46 27.10 4.16
N HIS A 286 -5.35 26.56 4.97
CA HIS A 286 -6.62 26.03 4.50
C HIS A 286 -7.76 26.44 5.43
N ARG A 287 -8.97 26.46 4.87
CA ARG A 287 -10.20 26.86 5.54
C ARG A 287 -11.16 25.68 5.56
N HIS A 288 -11.48 25.22 6.75
CA HIS A 288 -12.49 24.18 6.95
C HIS A 288 -13.88 24.76 6.71
N ALA A 289 -14.63 24.18 5.77
CA ALA A 289 -16.05 24.45 5.66
C ALA A 289 -16.80 23.68 6.75
N ALA A 290 -17.94 24.19 7.24
CA ALA A 290 -18.74 23.46 8.21
C ALA A 290 -19.17 22.11 7.62
N ASN A 291 -18.74 21.01 8.25
CA ASN A 291 -18.99 19.66 7.73
C ASN A 291 -19.43 18.73 8.86
N VAL A 292 -20.36 17.83 8.55
CA VAL A 292 -20.83 16.81 9.49
C VAL A 292 -20.02 15.54 9.26
N HIS A 293 -19.30 15.09 10.27
CA HIS A 293 -18.43 13.92 10.15
C HIS A 293 -18.45 13.08 11.44
N SER A 294 -17.90 11.87 11.36
CA SER A 294 -17.96 10.89 12.46
C SER A 294 -16.70 10.04 12.49
N HIS A 295 -15.86 10.31 13.47
CA HIS A 295 -14.62 9.62 13.76
C HIS A 295 -14.41 9.58 15.27
N ARG A 296 -13.40 8.81 15.70
CA ARG A 296 -13.04 8.75 17.12
C ARG A 296 -12.29 10.01 17.51
N HIS A 297 -12.82 10.77 18.45
CA HIS A 297 -12.23 12.02 18.88
C HIS A 297 -12.25 12.17 20.41
N VAL A 298 -11.44 13.11 20.87
CA VAL A 298 -11.48 13.74 22.20
C VAL A 298 -11.70 15.23 21.98
N HIS A 299 -12.20 15.95 22.97
CA HIS A 299 -12.39 17.39 22.80
C HIS A 299 -11.04 18.12 22.79
N ASP A 300 -10.71 18.72 21.65
CA ASP A 300 -9.53 19.56 21.46
C ASP A 300 -9.94 20.90 20.81
N ALA A 301 -9.01 21.57 20.13
CA ALA A 301 -9.29 22.84 19.45
C ALA A 301 -10.20 22.66 18.21
N HIS A 302 -10.23 21.47 17.61
CA HIS A 302 -11.03 21.16 16.42
C HIS A 302 -12.41 20.62 16.82
N HIS A 303 -12.43 19.72 17.81
CA HIS A 303 -13.63 18.99 18.20
C HIS A 303 -14.34 19.68 19.37
N GLN A 304 -14.89 20.87 19.11
CA GLN A 304 -15.73 21.60 20.08
C GLN A 304 -17.20 21.53 19.68
N HIS A 305 -17.93 20.56 20.23
CA HIS A 305 -19.38 20.41 20.02
C HIS A 305 -20.08 20.03 21.32
N ALA A 306 -21.41 20.24 21.33
CA ALA A 306 -22.25 19.86 22.45
C ALA A 306 -22.65 18.38 22.36
N HIS A 307 -22.75 17.74 23.53
CA HIS A 307 -23.25 16.38 23.65
C HIS A 307 -24.74 16.31 23.91
N ASP A 308 -25.39 15.29 23.36
CA ASP A 308 -26.78 14.90 23.66
C ASP A 308 -26.89 13.92 24.85
N GLY A 309 -25.75 13.43 25.35
CA GLY A 309 -25.62 12.59 26.54
C GLY A 309 -25.64 11.09 26.25
N ARG A 310 -25.66 10.67 24.98
CA ARG A 310 -25.70 9.25 24.56
C ARG A 310 -24.38 8.73 24.00
N GLU A 311 -23.38 9.59 23.86
CA GLU A 311 -22.13 9.31 23.14
C GLU A 311 -21.13 8.49 23.96
N GLY A 312 -21.29 8.46 25.29
CA GLY A 312 -20.40 7.77 26.21
C GLY A 312 -19.15 8.59 26.57
N PRO A 313 -18.26 8.04 27.43
CA PRO A 313 -17.05 8.73 27.87
C PRO A 313 -16.03 8.89 26.74
N GLU A 314 -15.25 9.98 26.78
CA GLU A 314 -14.16 10.21 25.84
C GLU A 314 -13.05 9.14 25.96
N PRO A 315 -12.41 8.75 24.83
CA PRO A 315 -12.74 9.10 23.44
C PRO A 315 -13.95 8.33 22.89
N HIS A 316 -14.87 9.04 22.22
CA HIS A 316 -16.12 8.50 21.65
C HIS A 316 -16.20 8.65 20.12
N VAL A 317 -17.23 8.08 19.50
CA VAL A 317 -17.49 8.14 18.04
C VAL A 317 -18.97 8.44 17.82
N HIS A 318 -19.26 9.57 17.19
CA HIS A 318 -20.61 9.93 16.77
C HIS A 318 -20.57 11.02 15.68
N PRO A 319 -21.64 11.18 14.89
CA PRO A 319 -21.79 12.34 14.02
C PRO A 319 -21.76 13.62 14.86
N HIS A 320 -20.91 14.56 14.46
CA HIS A 320 -20.85 15.91 15.04
C HIS A 320 -20.60 16.93 13.92
N GLN A 321 -20.93 18.19 14.21
CA GLN A 321 -20.80 19.30 13.27
C GLN A 321 -19.80 20.30 13.84
N GLU A 322 -18.73 20.56 13.10
CA GLU A 322 -17.74 21.58 13.45
C GLU A 322 -18.01 22.87 12.66
N GLY A 323 -17.81 24.02 13.33
CA GLY A 323 -17.91 25.33 12.70
C GLY A 323 -16.71 25.63 11.78
N PRO A 324 -16.80 26.63 10.90
CA PRO A 324 -15.69 26.97 10.02
C PRO A 324 -14.47 27.48 10.81
N LEU A 325 -13.32 26.86 10.61
CA LEU A 325 -12.05 27.19 11.28
C LEU A 325 -10.95 27.47 10.24
N GLU A 326 -10.16 28.52 10.45
CA GLU A 326 -8.94 28.80 9.67
C GLU A 326 -7.70 28.55 10.52
N HIS A 327 -6.78 27.73 10.02
CA HIS A 327 -5.52 27.45 10.70
C HIS A 327 -4.41 27.11 9.70
N GLU A 328 -3.18 26.99 10.22
CA GLU A 328 -2.01 26.55 9.46
C GLU A 328 -1.35 25.37 10.18
N HIS A 329 -1.35 24.21 9.52
CA HIS A 329 -0.62 23.04 10.00
C HIS A 329 -0.19 22.17 8.80
N PRO A 330 0.72 21.20 9.01
CA PRO A 330 1.08 20.25 7.98
C PRO A 330 -0.19 19.55 7.46
N HIS A 331 -0.46 19.61 6.17
CA HIS A 331 -1.67 19.04 5.59
C HIS A 331 -1.53 17.52 5.49
N THR A 332 -2.38 16.80 6.22
CA THR A 332 -2.62 15.37 5.99
C THR A 332 -3.94 15.24 5.23
N PRO A 333 -3.99 14.57 4.08
CA PRO A 333 -5.24 14.35 3.36
C PRO A 333 -6.09 13.31 4.13
N ASP A 334 -6.77 13.76 5.18
CA ASP A 334 -7.87 13.03 5.81
C ASP A 334 -9.21 13.60 5.30
N ILE A 335 -10.34 13.02 5.73
CA ILE A 335 -11.68 13.49 5.33
C ILE A 335 -12.09 14.83 5.95
N HIS A 336 -11.37 15.33 6.95
CA HIS A 336 -11.51 16.71 7.43
C HIS A 336 -10.91 17.70 6.42
N HIS A 337 -10.04 17.22 5.52
CA HIS A 337 -9.28 18.04 4.58
C HIS A 337 -9.77 18.00 3.12
N ASP A 338 -11.06 17.73 2.88
CA ASP A 338 -11.68 17.85 1.55
C ASP A 338 -12.08 19.32 1.28
N HIS A 339 -11.14 20.12 0.77
CA HIS A 339 -11.42 21.49 0.33
C HIS A 339 -10.60 21.88 -0.90
N GLY A 340 -11.20 22.71 -1.75
CA GLY A 340 -10.54 23.25 -2.93
C GLY A 340 -9.37 24.17 -2.54
N HIS A 341 -8.16 23.81 -2.96
CA HIS A 341 -7.02 24.72 -2.90
C HIS A 341 -7.23 25.86 -3.91
N ARG A 342 -7.13 27.11 -3.45
CA ARG A 342 -6.93 28.28 -4.33
C ARG A 342 -5.46 28.58 -4.45
#